data_AF-A0A6P6LLY6-F1
#
_entry.id   AF-A0A6P6LLY6-F1
#
_cell.length_a   1.000
_cell.length_b   1.000
_cell.length_c   1.000
_cell.angle_alpha   90.00
_cell.angle_beta   90.00
_cell.angle_gamma   90.00
#
_symmetry.space_group_name_H-M   'P 1'
#
loop_
_entity.id
_entity.type
_entity.pdbx_description
1 polymer ?
#
loop_
_entity_poly.entity_id
_entity_poly.type
_entity_poly.pdbx_seq_one_letter_code
_entity_poly.pdbx_strand_id
1 'polypeptide(L)'
;MMISRGLYGSLWILSCFGLFLSEDLQISAPTNGAVGGSVVFVPVNPPSTSIITVQWSFGSTLILTAVSDSTTIVTAYRDRASFDRNTFALELWNLILGDSGIYRLTVLTSVGDSLTGETSLVFDNITNVRVTGPEESLIEGESSANFSSEGTGIITSVQWMKDNRPLSPSNSIIFSSDHRSVSISPVQRSDSGEYQCTYRNPASSQTAKPVRLIINYGPEDVSVKGKDVVDLGVRVSLSCSANSEPAASFSWKFNETDTNVTTNTFTINKTDFTHSGDYICTASNNVTKRNASHKHALLVKERGGGGGGGGGGLSSGAIAGIVIGVLVAVAGICGLTVYLTKTKKIPKLNQQQKGQASEAAQRKQETKARGDGAIPGKMSEHIYENDKHENEYENDMYENVKLDYSRRPRAPTPPQVSNPPPVRR
;
A
#
# COMPACT_ATOMS: atom_id res chain seq x y z
N MET A 1 42.51 18.05 -82.71
CA MET A 1 41.14 17.99 -83.28
C MET A 1 40.48 16.73 -82.75
N MET A 2 39.66 16.84 -81.71
CA MET A 2 38.67 15.85 -81.27
C MET A 2 37.95 16.46 -80.06
N ILE A 3 36.89 17.23 -80.36
CA ILE A 3 35.93 17.68 -79.37
C ILE A 3 34.90 16.56 -79.21
N SER A 4 34.64 16.24 -77.95
CA SER A 4 33.79 15.19 -77.42
C SER A 4 32.37 15.17 -78.02
N ARG A 5 31.86 13.96 -78.25
CA ARG A 5 30.54 13.59 -78.80
C ARG A 5 29.40 13.87 -77.79
N GLY A 6 29.24 15.13 -77.39
CA GLY A 6 28.24 15.56 -76.40
C GLY A 6 26.97 16.19 -76.99
N LEU A 7 26.48 15.76 -78.17
CA LEU A 7 25.39 16.48 -78.86
C LEU A 7 24.32 15.60 -79.54
N TYR A 8 24.29 14.29 -79.29
CA TYR A 8 23.26 13.39 -79.85
C TYR A 8 22.32 12.75 -78.79
N GLY A 9 22.47 13.10 -77.51
CA GLY A 9 21.61 12.62 -76.41
C GLY A 9 20.55 13.61 -75.93
N SER A 10 20.50 14.82 -76.50
CA SER A 10 19.63 15.92 -76.03
C SER A 10 18.51 16.30 -77.01
N LEU A 11 18.32 15.54 -78.08
CA LEU A 11 17.24 15.78 -79.06
C LEU A 11 16.20 14.66 -79.19
N TRP A 12 16.27 13.62 -78.36
CA TRP A 12 15.26 12.54 -78.28
C TRP A 12 14.53 12.44 -76.92
N ILE A 13 14.79 13.39 -76.00
CA ILE A 13 13.99 13.55 -74.77
C ILE A 13 12.92 14.64 -74.93
N LEU A 14 12.93 15.36 -76.05
CA LEU A 14 11.99 16.45 -76.36
C LEU A 14 10.87 16.06 -77.35
N SER A 15 10.63 14.76 -77.58
CA SER A 15 9.55 14.28 -78.45
C SER A 15 8.55 13.31 -77.80
N CYS A 16 8.60 13.11 -76.48
CA CYS A 16 7.59 12.32 -75.75
C CYS A 16 6.93 13.07 -74.57
N PHE A 17 7.18 14.38 -74.42
CA PHE A 17 6.36 15.25 -73.55
C PHE A 17 5.15 15.83 -74.32
N GLY A 18 4.54 14.97 -75.14
CA GLY A 18 3.34 15.26 -75.91
C GLY A 18 2.22 14.32 -75.49
N LEU A 19 1.96 14.22 -74.18
CA LEU A 19 0.72 13.72 -73.62
C LEU A 19 0.36 14.67 -72.48
N PHE A 20 -0.77 15.36 -72.62
CA PHE A 20 -1.40 16.14 -71.57
C PHE A 20 -1.52 15.29 -70.31
N LEU A 21 -0.62 15.48 -69.34
CA LEU A 21 -0.81 14.99 -67.99
C LEU A 21 -1.69 16.04 -67.30
N SER A 22 -2.97 15.72 -67.14
CA SER A 22 -3.86 16.40 -66.19
C SER A 22 -3.13 16.47 -64.84
N GLU A 23 -2.84 17.67 -64.37
CA GLU A 23 -2.26 17.86 -63.04
C GLU A 23 -3.35 17.56 -62.01
N ASP A 24 -3.25 16.41 -61.34
CA ASP A 24 -4.26 15.99 -60.36
C ASP A 24 -4.39 17.04 -59.24
N LEU A 25 -5.63 17.28 -58.81
CA LEU A 25 -5.93 18.23 -57.75
C LEU A 25 -5.48 17.64 -56.41
N GLN A 26 -4.65 18.35 -55.67
CA GLN A 26 -4.23 17.96 -54.33
C GLN A 26 -5.17 18.57 -53.30
N ILE A 27 -5.61 17.75 -52.35
CA ILE A 27 -6.40 18.18 -51.20
C ILE A 27 -5.55 17.95 -49.96
N SER A 28 -5.56 18.89 -49.03
CA SER A 28 -4.86 18.70 -47.76
C SER A 28 -5.35 17.42 -47.08
N ALA A 29 -4.42 16.59 -46.59
CA ALA A 29 -4.79 15.46 -45.74
C ALA A 29 -5.44 16.06 -44.49
N PRO A 30 -6.71 15.72 -44.16
CA PRO A 30 -7.34 16.27 -42.99
C PRO A 30 -6.54 15.83 -41.77
N THR A 31 -6.15 16.79 -40.94
CA THR A 31 -5.73 16.49 -39.57
C THR A 31 -6.99 16.18 -38.78
N ASN A 32 -7.45 14.93 -38.95
CA ASN A 32 -8.34 14.17 -38.09
C ASN A 32 -9.48 14.92 -37.39
N GLY A 33 -10.69 14.82 -37.94
CA GLY A 33 -11.91 15.20 -37.23
C GLY A 33 -12.20 14.27 -36.03
N ALA A 34 -13.01 14.75 -35.08
CA ALA A 34 -13.64 13.92 -34.05
C ALA A 34 -15.14 13.77 -34.38
N VAL A 35 -15.78 12.66 -34.00
CA VAL A 35 -17.25 12.53 -34.10
C VAL A 35 -17.92 13.63 -33.29
N GLY A 36 -18.96 14.24 -33.87
CA GLY A 36 -19.60 15.46 -33.38
C GLY A 36 -18.84 16.75 -33.73
N GLY A 37 -17.56 16.65 -34.10
CA GLY A 37 -16.73 17.78 -34.55
C GLY A 37 -16.95 18.13 -36.03
N SER A 38 -16.05 18.95 -36.57
CA SER A 38 -16.00 19.30 -37.98
C SER A 38 -14.65 19.01 -38.62
N VAL A 39 -14.65 18.85 -39.94
CA VAL A 39 -13.47 18.72 -40.78
C VAL A 39 -13.63 19.64 -41.98
N VAL A 40 -12.52 20.27 -42.41
CA VAL A 40 -12.49 21.09 -43.61
C VAL A 40 -11.50 20.49 -44.59
N PHE A 41 -11.97 20.12 -45.77
CA PHE A 41 -11.15 19.65 -46.87
C PHE A 41 -10.82 20.83 -47.79
N VAL A 42 -9.54 21.19 -47.89
CA VAL A 42 -9.11 22.36 -48.65
C VAL A 42 -8.21 21.92 -49.82
N PRO A 43 -8.58 22.22 -51.07
CA PRO A 43 -7.71 22.05 -52.21
C PRO A 43 -6.46 22.94 -52.12
N VAL A 44 -5.29 22.36 -52.35
CA VAL A 44 -3.98 23.02 -52.18
C VAL A 44 -3.55 23.74 -53.45
N ASN A 45 -3.96 23.25 -54.62
CA ASN A 45 -3.65 23.79 -55.95
C ASN A 45 -4.95 24.10 -56.73
N PRO A 46 -5.77 25.06 -56.31
CA PRO A 46 -6.98 25.40 -57.05
C PRO A 46 -6.64 25.84 -58.49
N PRO A 47 -7.43 25.42 -59.50
CA PRO A 47 -7.15 25.75 -60.90
C PRO A 47 -7.21 27.25 -61.16
N SER A 48 -6.29 27.76 -61.98
CA SER A 48 -6.20 29.18 -62.35
C SER A 48 -7.14 29.58 -63.50
N THR A 49 -7.81 28.61 -64.13
CA THR A 49 -8.77 28.79 -65.22
C THR A 49 -10.19 28.99 -64.70
N SER A 50 -11.08 29.53 -65.53
CA SER A 50 -12.50 29.67 -65.15
C SER A 50 -13.17 28.29 -65.03
N ILE A 51 -14.01 28.12 -64.03
CA ILE A 51 -14.59 26.83 -63.64
C ILE A 51 -16.06 26.79 -64.05
N ILE A 52 -16.49 25.68 -64.65
CA ILE A 52 -17.89 25.41 -65.00
C ILE A 52 -18.60 24.74 -63.82
N THR A 53 -18.00 23.67 -63.27
CA THR A 53 -18.65 22.84 -62.25
C THR A 53 -17.65 22.36 -61.20
N VAL A 54 -18.06 22.38 -59.94
CA VAL A 54 -17.34 21.78 -58.81
C VAL A 54 -18.23 20.73 -58.16
N GLN A 55 -17.68 19.55 -57.90
CA GLN A 55 -18.40 18.44 -57.30
C GLN A 55 -17.59 17.81 -56.17
N TRP A 56 -18.21 17.66 -55.00
CA TRP A 56 -17.69 16.81 -53.92
C TRP A 56 -18.49 15.53 -53.79
N SER A 57 -17.80 14.41 -53.55
CA SER A 57 -18.39 13.10 -53.33
C SER A 57 -17.70 12.34 -52.20
N PHE A 58 -18.45 11.50 -51.49
CA PHE A 58 -17.97 10.54 -50.49
C PHE A 58 -18.16 9.12 -51.04
N GLY A 59 -17.05 8.44 -51.35
CA GLY A 59 -17.07 7.20 -52.13
C GLY A 59 -17.77 7.42 -53.49
N SER A 60 -18.93 6.79 -53.68
CA SER A 60 -19.80 7.00 -54.86
C SER A 60 -20.98 7.95 -54.60
N THR A 61 -21.13 8.45 -53.38
CA THR A 61 -22.27 9.30 -52.99
C THR A 61 -21.94 10.77 -53.24
N LEU A 62 -22.80 11.47 -53.96
CA LEU A 62 -22.67 12.90 -54.17
C LEU A 62 -22.97 13.69 -52.89
N ILE A 63 -22.07 14.61 -52.51
CA ILE A 63 -22.27 15.52 -51.37
C ILE A 63 -22.86 16.84 -51.86
N LEU A 64 -22.23 17.45 -52.86
CA LEU A 64 -22.69 18.70 -53.45
C LEU A 64 -22.21 18.89 -54.89
N THR A 65 -22.92 19.76 -55.60
CA THR A 65 -22.55 20.26 -56.92
C THR A 65 -22.70 21.78 -56.94
N ALA A 66 -21.69 22.50 -57.41
CA ALA A 66 -21.73 23.95 -57.63
C ALA A 66 -21.52 24.26 -59.12
N VAL A 67 -22.44 25.03 -59.71
CA VAL A 67 -22.44 25.41 -61.13
C VAL A 67 -22.68 26.91 -61.25
N SER A 68 -21.79 27.61 -61.97
CA SER A 68 -21.87 29.04 -62.28
C SER A 68 -22.02 29.97 -61.08
N ASP A 69 -23.23 30.17 -60.53
CA ASP A 69 -23.52 30.97 -59.32
C ASP A 69 -24.39 30.22 -58.29
N SER A 70 -24.69 28.95 -58.55
CA SER A 70 -25.55 28.12 -57.70
C SER A 70 -24.78 26.99 -57.05
N THR A 71 -25.10 26.68 -55.79
CA THR A 71 -24.57 25.53 -55.06
C THR A 71 -25.73 24.69 -54.57
N THR A 72 -25.73 23.40 -54.91
CA THR A 72 -26.73 22.44 -54.47
C THR A 72 -26.08 21.38 -53.60
N ILE A 73 -26.43 21.35 -52.32
CA ILE A 73 -26.01 20.30 -51.38
C ILE A 73 -27.11 19.23 -51.34
N VAL A 74 -26.70 17.96 -51.49
CA VAL A 74 -27.61 16.81 -51.46
C VAL A 74 -28.31 16.75 -50.11
N THR A 75 -29.58 16.34 -50.10
CA THR A 75 -30.44 16.34 -48.90
C THR A 75 -29.82 15.65 -47.70
N ALA A 76 -29.09 14.55 -47.89
CA ALA A 76 -28.40 13.83 -46.83
C ALA A 76 -27.31 14.66 -46.11
N TYR A 77 -26.76 15.69 -46.76
CA TYR A 77 -25.67 16.53 -46.24
C TYR A 77 -26.10 17.97 -45.96
N ARG A 78 -27.34 18.35 -46.28
CA ARG A 78 -27.82 19.75 -46.25
C ARG A 78 -27.64 20.45 -44.90
N ASP A 79 -27.82 19.73 -43.80
CA ASP A 79 -27.75 20.29 -42.44
C ASP A 79 -26.40 20.05 -41.75
N ARG A 80 -25.44 19.49 -42.50
CA ARG A 80 -24.14 19.02 -41.97
C ARG A 80 -22.93 19.37 -42.84
N ALA A 81 -23.13 20.03 -43.98
CA ALA A 81 -22.05 20.41 -44.89
C ALA A 81 -22.18 21.86 -45.38
N SER A 82 -21.05 22.53 -45.58
CA SER A 82 -20.96 23.84 -46.21
C SER A 82 -19.84 23.83 -47.26
N PHE A 83 -19.91 24.80 -48.17
CA PHE A 83 -18.96 24.91 -49.27
C PHE A 83 -18.50 26.34 -49.41
N ASP A 84 -17.19 26.55 -49.30
CA ASP A 84 -16.56 27.82 -49.62
C ASP A 84 -16.20 27.85 -51.10
N ARG A 85 -16.82 28.77 -51.82
CA ARG A 85 -16.69 28.90 -53.26
C ARG A 85 -15.37 29.53 -53.71
N ASN A 86 -14.69 30.25 -52.83
CA ASN A 86 -13.42 30.90 -53.15
C ASN A 86 -12.26 29.92 -53.10
N THR A 87 -12.32 28.98 -52.15
CA THR A 87 -11.26 27.99 -51.90
C THR A 87 -11.64 26.59 -52.40
N PHE A 88 -12.89 26.39 -52.80
CA PHE A 88 -13.52 25.08 -53.06
C PHE A 88 -13.51 24.14 -51.85
N ALA A 89 -13.36 24.70 -50.65
CA ALA A 89 -13.31 23.92 -49.43
C ALA A 89 -14.68 23.33 -49.07
N LEU A 90 -14.68 22.06 -48.70
CA LEU A 90 -15.82 21.38 -48.12
C LEU A 90 -15.63 21.33 -46.60
N GLU A 91 -16.53 21.95 -45.85
CA GLU A 91 -16.62 21.74 -44.41
C GLU A 91 -17.77 20.79 -44.10
N LEU A 92 -17.52 19.79 -43.26
CA LEU A 92 -18.48 18.81 -42.79
C LEU A 92 -18.48 18.83 -41.26
N TRP A 93 -19.64 19.01 -40.62
CA TRP A 93 -19.79 19.01 -39.15
C TRP A 93 -20.71 17.90 -38.67
N ASN A 94 -20.75 17.72 -37.35
CA ASN A 94 -21.46 16.63 -36.69
C ASN A 94 -21.05 15.26 -37.26
N LEU A 95 -19.73 15.05 -37.38
CA LEU A 95 -19.17 13.83 -37.97
C LEU A 95 -19.64 12.59 -37.20
N ILE A 96 -19.84 11.48 -37.90
CA ILE A 96 -20.20 10.15 -37.39
C ILE A 96 -19.18 9.12 -37.89
N LEU A 97 -19.11 7.96 -37.24
CA LEU A 97 -18.14 6.90 -37.62
C LEU A 97 -18.26 6.51 -39.11
N GLY A 98 -19.48 6.53 -39.66
CA GLY A 98 -19.75 6.23 -41.07
C GLY A 98 -19.25 7.26 -42.08
N ASP A 99 -18.79 8.44 -41.64
CA ASP A 99 -18.17 9.43 -42.52
C ASP A 99 -16.71 9.12 -42.84
N SER A 100 -16.14 8.08 -42.20
CA SER A 100 -14.80 7.63 -42.53
C SER A 100 -14.78 6.99 -43.92
N GLY A 101 -13.85 7.46 -44.74
CA GLY A 101 -13.72 7.00 -46.12
C GLY A 101 -13.08 8.06 -47.01
N ILE A 102 -13.19 7.84 -48.32
CA ILE A 102 -12.54 8.66 -49.34
C ILE A 102 -13.50 9.75 -49.81
N TYR A 103 -13.04 10.99 -49.79
CA TYR A 103 -13.69 12.16 -50.33
C TYR A 103 -13.00 12.55 -51.63
N ARG A 104 -13.79 12.78 -52.68
CA ARG A 104 -13.31 13.14 -54.00
C ARG A 104 -13.88 14.48 -54.42
N LEU A 105 -13.00 15.37 -54.84
CA LEU A 105 -13.31 16.61 -55.52
C LEU A 105 -13.12 16.42 -57.03
N THR A 106 -14.08 16.90 -57.81
CA THR A 106 -14.00 16.92 -59.28
C THR A 106 -14.35 18.33 -59.75
N VAL A 107 -13.48 18.92 -60.56
CA VAL A 107 -13.61 20.28 -61.09
C VAL A 107 -13.57 20.22 -62.61
N LEU A 108 -14.64 20.70 -63.25
CA LEU A 108 -14.70 20.87 -64.70
C LEU A 108 -14.40 22.32 -65.05
N THR A 109 -13.37 22.55 -65.86
CA THR A 109 -12.94 23.89 -66.29
C THR A 109 -13.63 24.31 -67.60
N SER A 110 -13.60 25.61 -67.89
CA SER A 110 -14.18 26.20 -69.12
C SER A 110 -13.52 25.72 -70.40
N VAL A 111 -12.27 25.25 -70.31
CA VAL A 111 -11.50 24.69 -71.41
C VAL A 111 -11.78 23.20 -71.63
N GLY A 112 -12.63 22.58 -70.81
CA GLY A 112 -13.05 21.19 -70.92
C GLY A 112 -12.22 20.19 -70.10
N ASP A 113 -11.23 20.67 -69.35
CA ASP A 113 -10.42 19.80 -68.49
C ASP A 113 -11.20 19.38 -67.24
N SER A 114 -11.11 18.10 -66.88
CA SER A 114 -11.68 17.54 -65.66
C SER A 114 -10.56 17.20 -64.68
N LEU A 115 -10.38 18.04 -63.67
CA LEU A 115 -9.39 17.83 -62.61
C LEU A 115 -10.02 17.07 -61.46
N THR A 116 -9.33 16.07 -60.93
CA THR A 116 -9.81 15.27 -59.79
C THR A 116 -8.80 15.24 -58.67
N GLY A 117 -9.28 15.29 -57.44
CA GLY A 117 -8.49 15.13 -56.24
C GLY A 117 -9.18 14.23 -55.23
N GLU A 118 -8.41 13.46 -54.47
CA GLU A 118 -8.91 12.59 -53.41
C GLU A 118 -8.23 12.89 -52.07
N THR A 119 -8.98 12.70 -50.99
CA THR A 119 -8.48 12.71 -49.61
C THR A 119 -9.29 11.75 -48.77
N SER A 120 -8.81 11.37 -47.59
CA SER A 120 -9.49 10.40 -46.75
C SER A 120 -9.67 10.91 -45.33
N LEU A 121 -10.86 10.70 -44.77
CA LEU A 121 -11.14 10.86 -43.34
C LEU A 121 -11.07 9.48 -42.69
N VAL A 122 -10.14 9.29 -41.74
CA VAL A 122 -9.97 8.00 -41.05
C VAL A 122 -10.21 8.19 -39.56
N PHE A 123 -11.11 7.38 -38.98
CA PHE A 123 -11.22 7.20 -37.54
C PHE A 123 -10.48 5.91 -37.15
N ASP A 124 -9.29 6.04 -36.58
CA ASP A 124 -8.52 4.88 -36.12
C ASP A 124 -9.01 4.35 -34.78
N ASN A 125 -9.00 3.03 -34.62
CA ASN A 125 -9.25 2.38 -33.34
C ASN A 125 -8.10 2.65 -32.34
N ILE A 126 -8.45 2.77 -31.06
CA ILE A 126 -7.47 2.88 -29.98
C ILE A 126 -6.74 1.54 -29.83
N THR A 127 -5.41 1.58 -29.77
CA THR A 127 -4.57 0.40 -29.58
C THR A 127 -3.53 0.63 -28.47
N ASN A 128 -2.90 -0.45 -28.00
CA ASN A 128 -1.79 -0.43 -27.03
C ASN A 128 -2.10 0.30 -25.70
N VAL A 129 -3.34 0.20 -25.20
CA VAL A 129 -3.70 0.84 -23.93
C VAL A 129 -3.04 0.11 -22.77
N ARG A 130 -2.25 0.84 -21.99
CA ARG A 130 -1.53 0.34 -20.80
C ARG A 130 -1.62 1.34 -19.66
N VAL A 131 -1.62 0.80 -18.44
CA VAL A 131 -1.44 1.56 -17.21
C VAL A 131 -0.09 1.19 -16.63
N THR A 132 0.65 2.20 -16.21
CA THR A 132 1.88 2.10 -15.42
C THR A 132 1.61 2.75 -14.08
N GLY A 133 2.19 2.19 -13.02
CA GLY A 133 1.85 2.56 -11.65
C GLY A 133 2.75 1.83 -10.68
N PRO A 134 2.79 2.31 -9.43
CA PRO A 134 4.04 2.55 -8.72
C PRO A 134 4.90 1.29 -8.56
N GLU A 135 6.20 1.44 -8.84
CA GLU A 135 7.19 0.35 -8.77
C GLU A 135 7.66 0.08 -7.33
N GLU A 136 7.54 1.08 -6.46
CA GLU A 136 8.02 1.01 -5.07
C GLU A 136 6.94 0.48 -4.12
N SER A 137 7.40 -0.05 -2.98
CA SER A 137 6.51 -0.45 -1.89
C SER A 137 5.91 0.77 -1.21
N LEU A 138 4.58 0.82 -1.14
CA LEU A 138 3.85 1.95 -0.59
C LEU A 138 3.49 1.72 0.87
N ILE A 139 3.76 2.69 1.74
CA ILE A 139 3.45 2.65 3.16
C ILE A 139 2.30 3.63 3.45
N GLU A 140 1.29 3.15 4.18
CA GLU A 140 0.13 3.95 4.59
C GLU A 140 0.54 5.24 5.32
N GLY A 141 -0.02 6.36 4.88
CA GLY A 141 0.21 7.68 5.47
C GLY A 141 1.55 8.33 5.11
N GLU A 142 2.49 7.61 4.51
CA GLU A 142 3.84 8.11 4.20
C GLU A 142 4.11 8.21 2.69
N SER A 143 3.60 7.25 1.92
CA SER A 143 3.85 7.18 0.48
C SER A 143 2.81 7.91 -0.36
N SER A 144 3.17 8.17 -1.62
CA SER A 144 2.26 8.67 -2.65
C SER A 144 2.31 7.73 -3.85
N ALA A 145 1.15 7.39 -4.42
CA ALA A 145 1.06 6.55 -5.61
C ALA A 145 0.79 7.43 -6.83
N ASN A 146 1.54 7.20 -7.91
CA ASN A 146 1.30 7.84 -9.20
C ASN A 146 1.07 6.78 -10.26
N PHE A 147 -0.09 6.84 -10.89
CA PHE A 147 -0.42 6.05 -12.08
C PHE A 147 -0.34 6.94 -13.31
N SER A 148 0.13 6.38 -14.40
CA SER A 148 0.09 6.97 -15.73
C SER A 148 -0.49 5.96 -16.72
N SER A 149 -1.11 6.47 -17.77
CA SER A 149 -1.70 5.65 -18.81
C SER A 149 -1.29 6.12 -20.19
N GLU A 150 -1.12 5.16 -21.08
CA GLU A 150 -0.66 5.36 -22.44
C GLU A 150 -1.56 4.56 -23.39
N GLY A 151 -1.67 5.05 -24.62
CA GLY A 151 -2.45 4.41 -25.68
C GLY A 151 -2.22 5.14 -27.00
N THR A 152 -2.37 4.43 -28.11
CA THR A 152 -2.17 4.94 -29.46
C THR A 152 -3.51 5.27 -30.10
N GLY A 153 -3.54 6.37 -30.88
CA GLY A 153 -4.74 6.89 -31.53
C GLY A 153 -5.25 8.19 -30.88
N ILE A 154 -6.32 8.74 -31.44
CA ILE A 154 -6.96 9.96 -30.92
C ILE A 154 -7.86 9.55 -29.75
N ILE A 155 -7.53 10.01 -28.56
CA ILE A 155 -8.26 9.69 -27.33
C ILE A 155 -9.07 10.92 -26.95
N THR A 156 -10.39 10.80 -26.94
CA THR A 156 -11.31 11.90 -26.61
C THR A 156 -11.78 11.86 -25.17
N SER A 157 -11.70 10.70 -24.51
CA SER A 157 -12.06 10.55 -23.11
C SER A 157 -11.23 9.46 -22.44
N VAL A 158 -10.81 9.73 -21.21
CA VAL A 158 -10.12 8.80 -20.32
C VAL A 158 -10.94 8.62 -19.06
N GLN A 159 -11.22 7.37 -18.69
CA GLN A 159 -11.93 7.03 -17.47
C GLN A 159 -11.11 6.06 -16.63
N TRP A 160 -10.79 6.46 -15.40
CA TRP A 160 -10.13 5.58 -14.43
C TRP A 160 -11.14 4.79 -13.63
N MET A 161 -10.78 3.56 -13.33
CA MET A 161 -11.59 2.61 -12.58
C MET A 161 -10.73 1.98 -11.48
N LYS A 162 -11.33 1.82 -10.30
CA LYS A 162 -10.80 1.00 -9.20
C LYS A 162 -11.80 -0.12 -8.93
N ASP A 163 -11.36 -1.36 -8.97
CA ASP A 163 -12.19 -2.55 -8.70
C ASP A 163 -13.50 -2.55 -9.52
N ASN A 164 -13.37 -2.21 -10.81
CA ASN A 164 -14.48 -2.05 -11.76
C ASN A 164 -15.50 -0.95 -11.42
N ARG A 165 -15.15 0.01 -10.56
CA ARG A 165 -15.97 1.20 -10.26
C ARG A 165 -15.25 2.48 -10.69
N PRO A 166 -15.96 3.51 -11.19
CA PRO A 166 -15.35 4.77 -11.56
C PRO A 166 -14.60 5.41 -10.40
N LEU A 167 -13.33 5.73 -10.63
CA LEU A 167 -12.51 6.44 -9.66
C LEU A 167 -12.92 7.91 -9.64
N SER A 168 -13.29 8.42 -8.48
CA SER A 168 -13.73 9.80 -8.30
C SER A 168 -12.64 10.65 -7.65
N PRO A 169 -12.53 11.94 -8.00
CA PRO A 169 -11.59 12.85 -7.35
C PRO A 169 -11.95 13.02 -5.86
N SER A 170 -10.93 13.23 -5.05
CA SER A 170 -11.06 13.49 -3.61
C SER A 170 -9.93 14.42 -3.17
N ASN A 171 -9.87 14.75 -1.87
CA ASN A 171 -8.75 15.53 -1.34
C ASN A 171 -7.39 14.83 -1.51
N SER A 172 -7.37 13.50 -1.58
CA SER A 172 -6.15 12.69 -1.75
C SER A 172 -5.96 12.19 -3.18
N ILE A 173 -7.00 12.18 -4.03
CA ILE A 173 -6.95 11.65 -5.40
C ILE A 173 -7.07 12.80 -6.40
N ILE A 174 -5.97 13.06 -7.12
CA ILE A 174 -5.84 14.16 -8.07
C ILE A 174 -5.60 13.59 -9.48
N PHE A 175 -6.38 14.06 -10.45
CA PHE A 175 -6.21 13.72 -11.86
C PHE A 175 -5.36 14.80 -12.56
N SER A 176 -4.54 14.38 -13.52
CA SER A 176 -3.92 15.32 -14.46
C SER A 176 -4.98 16.00 -15.33
N SER A 177 -4.63 17.15 -15.92
CA SER A 177 -5.54 17.92 -16.79
C SER A 177 -6.02 17.13 -18.02
N ASP A 178 -5.21 16.21 -18.53
CA ASP A 178 -5.55 15.31 -19.63
C ASP A 178 -6.17 13.97 -19.17
N HIS A 179 -6.37 13.81 -17.86
CA HIS A 179 -6.85 12.59 -17.20
C HIS A 179 -6.01 11.34 -17.47
N ARG A 180 -4.79 11.45 -18.04
CA ARG A 180 -3.92 10.29 -18.31
C ARG A 180 -3.10 9.86 -17.10
N SER A 181 -3.09 10.64 -16.04
CA SER A 181 -2.38 10.32 -14.79
C SER A 181 -3.25 10.57 -13.58
N VAL A 182 -3.04 9.74 -12.55
CA VAL A 182 -3.73 9.84 -11.25
C VAL A 182 -2.68 9.79 -10.15
N SER A 183 -2.74 10.76 -9.24
CA SER A 183 -1.94 10.80 -8.03
C SER A 183 -2.82 10.53 -6.81
N ILE A 184 -2.35 9.69 -5.90
CA ILE A 184 -2.98 9.40 -4.61
C ILE A 184 -1.98 9.75 -3.51
N SER A 185 -2.28 10.77 -2.70
CA SER A 185 -1.38 11.25 -1.65
C SER A 185 -2.14 11.87 -0.46
N PRO A 186 -1.84 11.47 0.79
CA PRO A 186 -1.11 10.25 1.16
C PRO A 186 -1.95 9.01 0.86
N VAL A 187 -1.31 7.89 0.56
CA VAL A 187 -2.01 6.60 0.35
C VAL A 187 -2.58 6.05 1.66
N GLN A 188 -3.75 5.43 1.58
CA GLN A 188 -4.44 4.78 2.69
C GLN A 188 -4.68 3.30 2.38
N ARG A 189 -4.82 2.42 3.39
CA ARG A 189 -5.06 0.98 3.17
C ARG A 189 -6.30 0.70 2.32
N SER A 190 -7.31 1.60 2.37
CA SER A 190 -8.51 1.56 1.54
C SER A 190 -8.26 1.77 0.04
N ASP A 191 -7.10 2.33 -0.32
CA ASP A 191 -6.71 2.58 -1.71
C ASP A 191 -6.16 1.32 -2.38
N SER A 192 -5.87 0.25 -1.64
CA SER A 192 -5.52 -1.05 -2.22
C SER A 192 -6.64 -1.56 -3.13
N GLY A 193 -6.27 -2.16 -4.26
CA GLY A 193 -7.22 -2.66 -5.26
C GLY A 193 -6.63 -2.73 -6.67
N GLU A 194 -7.47 -3.03 -7.65
CA GLU A 194 -7.09 -3.09 -9.06
C GLU A 194 -7.48 -1.82 -9.79
N TYR A 195 -6.47 -1.14 -10.36
CA TYR A 195 -6.63 0.10 -11.10
C TYR A 195 -6.49 -0.14 -12.59
N GLN A 196 -7.42 0.40 -13.38
CA GLN A 196 -7.37 0.34 -14.84
C GLN A 196 -7.92 1.62 -15.44
N CYS A 197 -7.49 1.94 -16.66
CA CYS A 197 -8.07 3.04 -17.42
C CYS A 197 -8.85 2.50 -18.63
N THR A 198 -9.90 3.22 -19.02
CA THR A 198 -10.64 3.02 -20.25
C THR A 198 -10.45 4.24 -21.12
N TYR A 199 -9.88 4.04 -22.30
CA TYR A 199 -9.79 5.05 -23.33
C TYR A 199 -10.99 4.92 -24.25
N ARG A 200 -11.54 6.06 -24.64
CA ARG A 200 -12.63 6.13 -25.61
C ARG A 200 -12.27 7.10 -26.70
N ASN A 201 -12.63 6.71 -27.90
CA ASN A 201 -12.75 7.58 -29.04
C ASN A 201 -14.01 7.21 -29.80
N PRO A 202 -14.34 7.95 -30.86
CA PRO A 202 -15.57 7.68 -31.58
C PRO A 202 -15.67 6.35 -32.32
N ALA A 203 -14.53 5.72 -32.62
CA ALA A 203 -14.48 4.43 -33.30
C ALA A 203 -14.49 3.25 -32.32
N SER A 204 -13.96 3.43 -31.12
CA SER A 204 -13.63 2.34 -30.22
C SER A 204 -13.59 2.77 -28.75
N SER A 205 -13.78 1.78 -27.88
CA SER A 205 -13.51 1.88 -26.45
C SER A 205 -12.58 0.76 -26.07
N GLN A 206 -11.42 1.08 -25.50
CA GLN A 206 -10.42 0.10 -25.12
C GLN A 206 -10.00 0.28 -23.66
N THR A 207 -10.04 -0.81 -22.92
CA THR A 207 -9.66 -0.85 -21.49
C THR A 207 -8.27 -1.47 -21.35
N ALA A 208 -7.43 -0.86 -20.53
CA ALA A 208 -6.11 -1.38 -20.18
C ALA A 208 -6.23 -2.65 -19.32
N LYS A 209 -5.15 -3.44 -19.26
CA LYS A 209 -5.03 -4.47 -18.23
C LYS A 209 -4.92 -3.81 -16.84
N PRO A 210 -5.57 -4.37 -15.81
CA PRO A 210 -5.51 -3.81 -14.47
C PRO A 210 -4.11 -3.94 -13.84
N VAL A 211 -3.74 -2.94 -13.05
CA VAL A 211 -2.56 -2.89 -12.20
C VAL A 211 -3.00 -2.98 -10.75
N ARG A 212 -2.47 -3.94 -10.01
CA ARG A 212 -2.79 -4.14 -8.59
C ARG A 212 -1.96 -3.21 -7.71
N LEU A 213 -2.63 -2.41 -6.90
CA LEU A 213 -2.02 -1.58 -5.86
C LEU A 213 -2.14 -2.27 -4.50
N ILE A 214 -1.04 -2.36 -3.77
CA ILE A 214 -1.00 -2.88 -2.39
C ILE A 214 -0.40 -1.79 -1.50
N ILE A 215 -1.14 -1.39 -0.47
CA ILE A 215 -0.67 -0.44 0.53
C ILE A 215 -0.28 -1.21 1.79
N ASN A 216 0.98 -1.06 2.20
CA ASN A 216 1.58 -1.75 3.33
C ASN A 216 1.36 -0.94 4.61
N TYR A 217 1.06 -1.63 5.70
CA TYR A 217 0.79 -1.02 7.00
C TYR A 217 1.12 -2.01 8.13
N GLY A 218 1.10 -1.53 9.37
CA GLY A 218 1.41 -2.34 10.54
C GLY A 218 2.91 -2.60 10.76
N PRO A 219 3.24 -3.46 11.74
CA PRO A 219 2.30 -4.27 12.53
C PRO A 219 1.60 -3.45 13.62
N GLU A 220 0.28 -3.51 13.64
CA GLU A 220 -0.62 -2.82 14.58
C GLU A 220 -1.37 -3.85 15.45
N ASP A 221 -1.97 -3.39 16.55
CA ASP A 221 -2.86 -4.19 17.42
C ASP A 221 -2.28 -5.54 17.86
N VAL A 222 -0.99 -5.57 18.18
CA VAL A 222 -0.31 -6.78 18.63
C VAL A 222 -0.95 -7.26 19.94
N SER A 223 -1.37 -8.52 19.94
CA SER A 223 -2.04 -9.14 21.08
C SER A 223 -1.62 -10.60 21.21
N VAL A 224 -1.57 -11.08 22.45
CA VAL A 224 -1.32 -12.48 22.77
C VAL A 224 -2.57 -13.06 23.41
N LYS A 225 -3.09 -14.15 22.84
CA LYS A 225 -4.22 -14.92 23.35
C LYS A 225 -3.70 -16.19 24.01
N GLY A 226 -4.09 -16.41 25.25
CA GLY A 226 -3.71 -17.58 26.03
C GLY A 226 -4.45 -17.61 27.36
N LYS A 227 -4.24 -18.66 28.15
CA LYS A 227 -4.71 -18.68 29.53
C LYS A 227 -3.73 -17.90 30.40
N ASP A 228 -4.25 -17.10 31.33
CA ASP A 228 -3.41 -16.38 32.31
C ASP A 228 -2.96 -17.33 33.43
N VAL A 229 -3.78 -18.34 33.75
CA VAL A 229 -3.51 -19.32 34.81
C VAL A 229 -3.73 -20.74 34.30
N VAL A 230 -2.76 -21.62 34.56
CA VAL A 230 -2.77 -23.02 34.09
C VAL A 230 -2.29 -23.97 35.18
N ASP A 231 -2.77 -25.21 35.17
CA ASP A 231 -2.31 -26.24 36.11
C ASP A 231 -0.94 -26.79 35.71
N LEU A 232 -0.20 -27.39 36.64
CA LEU A 232 1.04 -28.14 36.38
C LEU A 232 0.81 -29.33 35.46
N GLY A 233 1.81 -29.62 34.63
CA GLY A 233 1.87 -30.81 33.79
C GLY A 233 0.94 -30.82 32.58
N VAL A 234 0.31 -29.69 32.24
CA VAL A 234 -0.59 -29.58 31.07
C VAL A 234 0.11 -28.95 29.87
N ARG A 235 -0.43 -29.17 28.67
CA ARG A 235 0.02 -28.48 27.45
C ARG A 235 -0.66 -27.12 27.34
N VAL A 236 0.12 -26.08 27.06
CA VAL A 236 -0.36 -24.70 26.91
C VAL A 236 0.17 -24.12 25.60
N SER A 237 -0.66 -23.32 24.94
CA SER A 237 -0.25 -22.54 23.77
C SER A 237 -0.68 -21.09 23.95
N LEU A 238 0.25 -20.17 23.72
CA LEU A 238 -0.01 -18.75 23.58
C LEU A 238 0.01 -18.42 22.08
N SER A 239 -0.97 -17.65 21.59
CA SER A 239 -1.11 -17.30 20.19
C SER A 239 -1.02 -15.79 20.03
N CYS A 240 -0.02 -15.32 19.31
CA CYS A 240 0.17 -13.92 18.98
C CYS A 240 -0.51 -13.57 17.65
N SER A 241 -1.09 -12.39 17.58
CA SER A 241 -1.69 -11.83 16.37
C SER A 241 -1.38 -10.35 16.24
N ALA A 242 -1.23 -9.87 15.01
CA ALA A 242 -1.01 -8.47 14.67
C ALA A 242 -1.72 -8.15 13.35
N ASN A 243 -2.21 -6.92 13.19
CA ASN A 243 -2.78 -6.42 11.95
C ASN A 243 -1.64 -5.83 11.09
N SER A 244 -1.37 -6.41 9.92
CA SER A 244 -0.20 -6.05 9.11
C SER A 244 -0.37 -6.50 7.67
N GLU A 245 0.06 -5.65 6.72
CA GLU A 245 0.25 -5.99 5.30
C GLU A 245 1.68 -5.58 4.89
N PRO A 246 2.53 -6.51 4.42
CA PRO A 246 2.32 -7.96 4.42
C PRO A 246 2.20 -8.54 5.83
N ALA A 247 1.83 -9.82 5.92
CA ALA A 247 1.73 -10.54 7.18
C ALA A 247 3.01 -10.40 8.02
N ALA A 248 2.85 -10.09 9.31
CA ALA A 248 3.97 -9.87 10.21
C ALA A 248 4.73 -11.17 10.52
N SER A 249 6.03 -11.03 10.73
CA SER A 249 6.88 -12.06 11.34
C SER A 249 6.83 -11.93 12.86
N PHE A 250 7.01 -13.02 13.60
CA PHE A 250 6.91 -13.04 15.06
C PHE A 250 8.22 -13.48 15.71
N SER A 251 8.48 -13.00 16.93
CA SER A 251 9.52 -13.51 17.81
C SER A 251 9.05 -13.45 19.27
N TRP A 252 9.57 -14.34 20.11
CA TRP A 252 9.16 -14.46 21.51
C TRP A 252 10.31 -14.31 22.49
N LYS A 253 10.06 -13.54 23.54
CA LYS A 253 10.89 -13.47 24.75
C LYS A 253 10.14 -14.04 25.94
N PHE A 254 10.86 -14.72 26.81
CA PHE A 254 10.40 -15.17 28.12
C PHE A 254 11.25 -14.47 29.19
N ASN A 255 10.62 -13.68 30.06
CA ASN A 255 11.30 -12.85 31.07
C ASN A 255 12.50 -12.09 30.46
N GLU A 256 12.24 -11.34 29.39
CA GLU A 256 13.23 -10.57 28.61
C GLU A 256 14.32 -11.38 27.87
N THR A 257 14.31 -12.71 27.98
CA THR A 257 15.27 -13.59 27.31
C THR A 257 14.69 -14.15 26.01
N ASP A 258 15.43 -14.07 24.91
CA ASP A 258 15.00 -14.60 23.62
C ASP A 258 14.84 -16.13 23.64
N THR A 259 13.71 -16.60 23.10
CA THR A 259 13.36 -18.04 23.09
C THR A 259 13.66 -18.71 21.75
N ASN A 260 14.09 -17.94 20.75
CA ASN A 260 14.26 -18.36 19.34
C ASN A 260 12.98 -18.88 18.65
N VAL A 261 11.82 -18.78 19.30
CA VAL A 261 10.54 -19.13 18.67
C VAL A 261 10.13 -18.00 17.72
N THR A 262 9.99 -18.33 16.44
CA THR A 262 9.62 -17.37 15.38
C THR A 262 8.19 -17.54 14.85
N THR A 263 7.48 -18.55 15.35
CA THR A 263 6.07 -18.82 15.00
C THR A 263 5.14 -17.87 15.73
N ASN A 264 3.94 -17.65 15.19
CA ASN A 264 2.89 -16.90 15.88
C ASN A 264 2.38 -17.60 17.15
N THR A 265 2.66 -18.89 17.32
CA THR A 265 2.30 -19.67 18.52
C THR A 265 3.52 -20.04 19.35
N PHE A 266 3.44 -19.83 20.67
CA PHE A 266 4.40 -20.32 21.65
C PHE A 266 3.79 -21.50 22.41
N THR A 267 4.38 -22.69 22.32
CA THR A 267 3.83 -23.91 22.94
C THR A 267 4.71 -24.42 24.07
N ILE A 268 4.09 -24.68 25.22
CA ILE A 268 4.69 -25.37 26.36
C ILE A 268 4.07 -26.76 26.39
N ASN A 269 4.87 -27.81 26.13
CA ASN A 269 4.36 -29.18 26.05
C ASN A 269 3.86 -29.71 27.40
N LYS A 270 4.59 -29.38 28.47
CA LYS A 270 4.28 -29.79 29.85
C LYS A 270 4.69 -28.67 30.80
N THR A 271 3.71 -28.01 31.41
CA THR A 271 3.93 -26.88 32.33
C THR A 271 4.64 -27.30 33.62
N ASP A 272 5.45 -26.37 34.13
CA ASP A 272 6.25 -26.44 35.36
C ASP A 272 6.20 -25.06 36.02
N PHE A 273 6.44 -24.95 37.32
CA PHE A 273 6.44 -23.66 38.03
C PHE A 273 7.40 -22.64 37.41
N THR A 274 8.53 -23.09 36.86
CA THR A 274 9.53 -22.28 36.16
C THR A 274 9.03 -21.63 34.86
N HIS A 275 7.91 -22.10 34.32
CA HIS A 275 7.25 -21.49 33.15
C HIS A 275 6.32 -20.32 33.54
N SER A 276 6.24 -19.95 34.83
CA SER A 276 5.51 -18.75 35.24
C SER A 276 6.35 -17.51 34.93
N GLY A 277 5.73 -16.51 34.31
CA GLY A 277 6.42 -15.27 33.96
C GLY A 277 5.78 -14.53 32.79
N ASP A 278 6.55 -13.58 32.26
CA ASP A 278 6.13 -12.70 31.18
C ASP A 278 6.57 -13.27 29.83
N TYR A 279 5.60 -13.52 28.97
CA TYR A 279 5.78 -13.91 27.58
C TYR A 279 5.54 -12.69 26.69
N ILE A 280 6.59 -12.21 26.03
CA ILE A 280 6.53 -11.03 25.19
C ILE A 280 6.62 -11.48 23.74
N CYS A 281 5.54 -11.30 23.00
CA CYS A 281 5.54 -11.46 21.55
C CYS A 281 5.90 -10.15 20.89
N THR A 282 6.81 -10.18 19.92
CA THR A 282 7.12 -9.05 19.04
C THR A 282 6.72 -9.40 17.61
N ALA A 283 5.87 -8.59 17.01
CA ALA A 283 5.52 -8.64 15.60
C ALA A 283 6.38 -7.65 14.81
N SER A 284 6.84 -8.03 13.62
CA SER A 284 7.68 -7.20 12.75
C SER A 284 7.22 -7.27 11.30
N ASN A 285 7.08 -6.10 10.67
CA ASN A 285 6.76 -5.97 9.24
C ASN A 285 8.02 -5.56 8.47
N ASN A 286 8.43 -6.41 7.52
CA ASN A 286 9.67 -6.21 6.78
C ASN A 286 9.58 -5.11 5.70
N VAL A 287 8.37 -4.68 5.30
CA VAL A 287 8.19 -3.61 4.31
C VAL A 287 8.18 -2.26 5.01
N THR A 288 7.35 -2.10 6.04
CA THR A 288 7.27 -0.83 6.79
C THR A 288 8.47 -0.60 7.71
N LYS A 289 9.27 -1.65 7.98
CA LYS A 289 10.40 -1.64 8.93
C LYS A 289 9.98 -1.32 10.37
N ARG A 290 8.70 -1.50 10.70
CA ARG A 290 8.14 -1.27 12.04
C ARG A 290 7.98 -2.57 12.80
N ASN A 291 8.04 -2.46 14.13
CA ASN A 291 7.76 -3.55 15.06
C ASN A 291 6.83 -3.07 16.19
N ALA A 292 6.13 -4.01 16.78
CA ALA A 292 5.28 -3.78 17.95
C ALA A 292 5.24 -5.04 18.81
N SER A 293 5.09 -4.88 20.12
CA SER A 293 5.17 -6.00 21.06
C SER A 293 4.03 -5.99 22.06
N HIS A 294 3.67 -7.17 22.54
CA HIS A 294 2.66 -7.35 23.58
C HIS A 294 3.13 -8.37 24.61
N LYS A 295 2.90 -8.06 25.89
CA LYS A 295 3.28 -8.88 27.05
C LYS A 295 2.06 -9.64 27.58
N HIS A 296 2.24 -10.94 27.82
CA HIS A 296 1.25 -11.84 28.41
C HIS A 296 1.84 -12.50 29.64
N ALA A 297 1.20 -12.34 30.80
CA ALA A 297 1.62 -13.00 32.03
C ALA A 297 0.97 -14.39 32.13
N LEU A 298 1.79 -15.42 32.37
CA LEU A 298 1.33 -16.79 32.61
C LEU A 298 1.71 -17.21 34.03
N LEU A 299 0.75 -17.77 34.76
CA LEU A 299 0.96 -18.35 36.09
C LEU A 299 0.67 -19.85 36.05
N VAL A 300 1.65 -20.66 36.46
CA VAL A 300 1.48 -22.10 36.64
C VAL A 300 1.19 -22.39 38.12
N LYS A 301 0.04 -23.02 38.39
CA LYS A 301 -0.39 -23.42 39.73
C LYS A 301 -0.44 -24.93 39.87
N GLU A 302 -0.41 -25.42 41.11
CA GLU A 302 -0.73 -26.82 41.38
C GLU A 302 -2.12 -27.16 40.83
N ARG A 303 -2.25 -28.39 40.33
CA ARG A 303 -3.51 -28.87 39.76
C ARG A 303 -4.61 -28.72 40.81
N GLY A 304 -5.52 -27.79 40.55
CA GLY A 304 -6.68 -27.59 41.40
C GLY A 304 -7.55 -28.83 41.36
N GLY A 305 -7.45 -29.68 42.37
CA GLY A 305 -8.47 -30.68 42.65
C GLY A 305 -9.79 -29.95 42.82
N GLY A 306 -10.79 -30.28 41.99
CA GLY A 306 -12.15 -29.80 42.19
C GLY A 306 -12.55 -29.99 43.65
N GLY A 307 -13.08 -28.93 44.24
CA GLY A 307 -13.41 -28.88 45.66
C GLY A 307 -14.29 -30.04 46.10
N GLY A 308 -13.70 -30.97 46.82
CA GLY A 308 -14.30 -31.65 47.96
C GLY A 308 -13.54 -31.17 49.19
N GLY A 309 -14.25 -30.55 50.12
CA GLY A 309 -13.66 -29.80 51.24
C GLY A 309 -12.72 -30.59 52.14
N GLY A 310 -11.96 -29.84 52.95
CA GLY A 310 -11.22 -30.40 54.07
C GLY A 310 -9.71 -30.21 54.05
N GLY A 311 -9.19 -29.12 53.50
CA GLY A 311 -7.83 -28.67 53.80
C GLY A 311 -7.82 -27.97 55.16
N GLY A 312 -7.65 -28.75 56.24
CA GLY A 312 -7.70 -28.29 57.63
C GLY A 312 -6.62 -27.29 57.99
N GLY A 313 -6.89 -25.99 57.78
CA GLY A 313 -6.28 -24.96 58.59
C GLY A 313 -6.81 -25.09 60.02
N LEU A 314 -5.92 -25.33 60.99
CA LEU A 314 -6.30 -25.30 62.40
C LEU A 314 -6.92 -23.93 62.70
N SER A 315 -8.15 -23.93 63.23
CA SER A 315 -8.81 -22.73 63.75
C SER A 315 -7.82 -21.92 64.59
N SER A 316 -7.90 -20.59 64.56
CA SER A 316 -7.10 -19.69 65.40
C SER A 316 -7.14 -20.09 66.89
N GLY A 317 -8.24 -20.73 67.34
CA GLY A 317 -8.34 -21.34 68.68
C GLY A 317 -7.49 -22.60 68.89
N ALA A 318 -7.30 -23.43 67.86
CA ALA A 318 -6.45 -24.61 67.91
C ALA A 318 -4.94 -24.26 67.87
N ILE A 319 -4.56 -23.20 67.17
CA ILE A 319 -3.19 -22.67 67.19
C ILE A 319 -2.86 -22.11 68.58
N ALA A 320 -3.79 -21.36 69.19
CA ALA A 320 -3.63 -20.91 70.58
C ALA A 320 -3.56 -22.08 71.57
N GLY A 321 -4.37 -23.13 71.39
CA GLY A 321 -4.34 -24.34 72.21
C GLY A 321 -3.02 -25.11 72.12
N ILE A 322 -2.41 -25.22 70.93
CA ILE A 322 -1.12 -25.89 70.74
C ILE A 322 0.02 -25.06 71.36
N VAL A 323 0.00 -23.73 71.19
CA VAL A 323 1.02 -22.86 71.80
C VAL A 323 0.94 -22.91 73.32
N ILE A 324 -0.26 -22.87 73.90
CA ILE A 324 -0.46 -23.03 75.36
C ILE A 324 -0.06 -24.43 75.81
N GLY A 325 -0.41 -25.47 75.07
CA GLY A 325 -0.03 -26.85 75.38
C GLY A 325 1.49 -27.07 75.39
N VAL A 326 2.20 -26.49 74.42
CA VAL A 326 3.67 -26.54 74.36
C VAL A 326 4.29 -25.73 75.51
N LEU A 327 3.76 -24.55 75.84
CA LEU A 327 4.26 -23.75 76.96
C LEU A 327 4.05 -24.44 78.32
N VAL A 328 2.91 -25.11 78.53
CA VAL A 328 2.64 -25.89 79.75
C VAL A 328 3.51 -27.14 79.81
N ALA A 329 3.74 -27.82 78.67
CA ALA A 329 4.64 -28.96 78.61
C ALA A 329 6.09 -28.56 78.92
N VAL A 330 6.58 -27.44 78.39
CA VAL A 330 7.92 -26.91 78.67
C VAL A 330 8.05 -26.52 80.14
N ALA A 331 7.04 -25.85 80.72
CA ALA A 331 7.02 -25.54 82.15
C ALA A 331 6.98 -26.81 83.03
N GLY A 332 6.23 -27.83 82.62
CA GLY A 332 6.16 -29.12 83.29
C GLY A 332 7.49 -29.89 83.23
N ILE A 333 8.17 -29.89 82.09
CA ILE A 333 9.49 -30.52 81.92
C ILE A 333 10.55 -29.77 82.72
N CYS A 334 10.56 -28.43 82.70
CA CYS A 334 11.45 -27.64 83.54
C CYS A 334 11.18 -27.87 85.05
N GLY A 335 9.91 -27.91 85.46
CA GLY A 335 9.51 -28.22 86.83
C GLY A 335 9.92 -29.63 87.27
N LEU A 336 9.76 -30.64 86.39
CA LEU A 336 10.19 -32.01 86.63
C LEU A 336 11.72 -32.12 86.73
N THR A 337 12.46 -31.37 85.92
CA THR A 337 13.92 -31.32 85.97
C THR A 337 14.40 -30.68 87.29
N VAL A 338 13.72 -29.64 87.78
CA VAL A 338 13.99 -29.04 89.11
C VAL A 338 13.60 -29.98 90.25
N TYR A 339 12.50 -30.72 90.11
CA TYR A 339 12.07 -31.73 91.08
C TYR A 339 13.09 -32.86 91.18
N LEU A 340 13.51 -33.43 90.03
CA LEU A 340 14.49 -34.52 89.96
C LEU A 340 15.90 -34.10 90.42
N THR A 341 16.28 -32.83 90.24
CA THR A 341 17.56 -32.31 90.76
C THR A 341 17.51 -32.04 92.27
N LYS A 342 16.33 -31.74 92.85
CA LYS A 342 16.16 -31.65 94.32
C LYS A 342 15.98 -32.99 95.00
N THR A 343 15.34 -33.97 94.36
CA THR A 343 15.19 -35.33 94.87
C THR A 343 16.33 -36.20 94.37
N LYS A 344 17.51 -36.14 95.01
CA LYS A 344 18.67 -36.99 94.71
C LYS A 344 18.26 -38.47 94.52
N LYS A 345 18.15 -38.93 93.28
CA LYS A 345 18.31 -40.33 92.86
C LYS A 345 18.76 -40.35 91.40
N ILE A 346 20.07 -40.23 91.20
CA ILE A 346 20.75 -40.52 89.94
C ILE A 346 21.19 -41.99 89.99
N PRO A 347 20.76 -42.87 89.07
CA PRO A 347 21.54 -44.04 88.71
C PRO A 347 22.71 -43.60 87.83
N LYS A 348 23.93 -43.95 88.23
CA LYS A 348 25.15 -43.73 87.43
C LYS A 348 25.19 -44.71 86.25
N LEU A 349 25.47 -44.22 85.04
CA LEU A 349 26.16 -45.01 84.02
C LEU A 349 27.38 -44.22 83.52
N ASN A 350 28.56 -44.81 83.73
CA ASN A 350 29.84 -44.37 83.17
C ASN A 350 29.98 -44.93 81.75
N GLN A 351 30.56 -44.16 80.84
CA GLN A 351 31.77 -44.62 80.13
C GLN A 351 32.53 -43.46 79.48
N GLN A 352 33.85 -43.55 79.64
CA GLN A 352 34.91 -42.67 79.17
C GLN A 352 35.33 -42.99 77.72
N GLN A 353 35.86 -41.98 77.02
CA GLN A 353 37.13 -41.93 76.24
C GLN A 353 36.97 -40.86 75.15
N LYS A 354 37.57 -39.66 75.20
CA LYS A 354 39.00 -39.25 75.15
C LYS A 354 39.64 -39.41 73.75
N GLY A 355 39.93 -38.28 73.10
CA GLY A 355 41.22 -38.05 72.43
C GLY A 355 41.29 -38.09 70.89
N GLN A 356 41.46 -36.91 70.30
CA GLN A 356 42.36 -36.48 69.19
C GLN A 356 43.10 -37.51 68.30
N ALA A 357 43.07 -37.26 66.97
CA ALA A 357 44.19 -37.24 65.99
C ALA A 357 43.55 -37.10 64.57
N SER A 358 43.78 -36.07 63.76
CA SER A 358 44.93 -35.75 62.89
C SER A 358 45.36 -36.86 61.93
N GLU A 359 45.46 -36.47 60.65
CA GLU A 359 46.24 -37.08 59.54
C GLU A 359 45.68 -38.32 58.82
N ALA A 360 45.27 -38.10 57.57
CA ALA A 360 45.66 -38.97 56.46
C ALA A 360 45.72 -38.18 55.14
N ALA A 361 46.91 -38.13 54.59
CA ALA A 361 47.28 -37.45 53.35
C ALA A 361 46.97 -38.29 52.09
N GLN A 362 46.76 -37.56 50.99
CA GLN A 362 47.28 -37.76 49.63
C GLN A 362 47.30 -39.16 48.98
N ARG A 363 46.84 -39.20 47.71
CA ARG A 363 47.58 -39.70 46.53
C ARG A 363 46.93 -39.17 45.25
N LYS A 364 47.62 -38.29 44.52
CA LYS A 364 48.53 -38.55 43.37
C LYS A 364 47.80 -38.67 42.03
N GLN A 365 48.07 -37.72 41.13
CA GLN A 365 48.71 -37.99 39.84
C GLN A 365 49.25 -36.71 39.20
N GLU A 366 50.57 -36.70 38.93
CA GLU A 366 51.28 -35.73 38.10
C GLU A 366 51.35 -36.22 36.64
N THR A 367 51.31 -35.29 35.67
CA THR A 367 52.17 -35.25 34.45
C THR A 367 51.94 -33.89 33.78
N LYS A 368 52.87 -32.90 33.83
CA LYS A 368 54.06 -32.65 32.96
C LYS A 368 53.66 -32.44 31.48
N ALA A 369 53.99 -31.38 30.72
CA ALA A 369 54.80 -30.17 30.87
C ALA A 369 54.62 -29.25 29.63
N ARG A 370 55.21 -28.04 29.73
CA ARG A 370 55.85 -27.24 28.66
C ARG A 370 54.91 -26.31 27.86
N GLY A 371 55.17 -25.02 27.69
CA GLY A 371 56.27 -24.15 28.12
C GLY A 371 56.05 -22.72 27.61
N ASP A 372 56.77 -21.77 28.23
CA ASP A 372 57.26 -20.45 27.79
C ASP A 372 56.26 -19.43 27.17
N GLY A 373 56.24 -18.14 27.53
CA GLY A 373 57.08 -17.30 28.38
C GLY A 373 56.76 -15.80 28.15
N ALA A 374 57.22 -14.96 29.08
CA ALA A 374 57.29 -13.46 29.11
C ALA A 374 55.95 -12.68 29.31
N ILE A 375 55.62 -11.94 30.39
CA ILE A 375 56.32 -11.09 31.42
C ILE A 375 56.94 -9.80 30.81
N PRO A 376 56.92 -8.59 31.44
CA PRO A 376 56.04 -7.98 32.47
C PRO A 376 55.67 -6.49 32.21
N GLY A 377 54.82 -5.93 33.09
CA GLY A 377 54.87 -4.52 33.51
C GLY A 377 53.64 -4.19 34.35
N LYS A 378 53.66 -4.35 35.69
CA LYS A 378 53.97 -3.33 36.73
C LYS A 378 53.29 -1.98 36.46
N MET A 379 52.72 -1.26 37.42
CA MET A 379 52.50 -1.40 38.86
C MET A 379 51.73 -0.13 39.31
N SER A 380 51.03 -0.26 40.44
CA SER A 380 50.55 0.80 41.35
C SER A 380 49.29 1.58 40.93
N GLU A 381 48.19 1.57 41.69
CA GLU A 381 47.95 1.82 43.13
C GLU A 381 47.75 3.32 43.43
N HIS A 382 46.93 3.56 44.47
CA HIS A 382 46.40 4.81 45.07
C HIS A 382 44.96 5.15 44.62
N ILE A 383 43.93 4.85 45.42
CA ILE A 383 43.53 5.43 46.72
C ILE A 383 43.26 6.94 46.61
N TYR A 384 42.00 7.35 46.78
CA TYR A 384 41.42 8.21 47.84
C TYR A 384 39.88 8.15 47.63
N GLU A 385 39.02 7.74 48.58
CA GLU A 385 38.55 8.50 49.77
C GLU A 385 38.08 9.91 49.36
N ASN A 386 36.91 10.44 49.71
CA ASN A 386 35.80 10.04 50.57
C ASN A 386 34.68 11.07 50.32
N ASP A 387 33.56 10.88 51.03
CA ASP A 387 32.58 11.88 51.43
C ASP A 387 31.48 12.27 50.41
N LYS A 388 30.23 11.82 50.57
CA LYS A 388 29.27 11.98 51.70
C LYS A 388 28.63 13.37 51.69
N HIS A 389 27.40 13.41 51.20
CA HIS A 389 26.25 14.16 51.76
C HIS A 389 25.00 13.66 50.98
N GLU A 390 24.18 12.76 51.49
CA GLU A 390 23.16 12.88 52.56
C GLU A 390 22.01 13.86 52.26
N ASN A 391 20.82 13.28 52.33
CA ASN A 391 19.48 13.85 52.62
C ASN A 391 18.67 14.33 51.40
N GLU A 392 17.66 13.60 50.90
CA GLU A 392 16.41 13.08 51.53
C GLU A 392 15.29 14.14 51.54
N TYR A 393 14.05 13.63 51.47
CA TYR A 393 12.73 14.29 51.52
C TYR A 393 12.16 14.81 50.20
N GLU A 394 10.88 14.62 49.88
CA GLU A 394 9.83 13.68 50.29
C GLU A 394 8.67 13.87 49.30
N ASN A 395 7.66 13.04 49.51
CA ASN A 395 6.45 12.73 48.79
C ASN A 395 5.40 13.87 48.63
N ASP A 396 4.28 13.49 48.00
CA ASP A 396 2.91 14.09 48.03
C ASP A 396 2.57 15.10 46.91
N MET A 397 1.37 15.16 46.32
CA MET A 397 0.09 14.49 46.52
C MET A 397 -0.83 14.72 45.29
N TYR A 398 -1.89 13.90 45.22
CA TYR A 398 -3.09 13.87 44.36
C TYR A 398 -3.64 15.16 43.72
N GLU A 399 -4.25 15.02 42.53
CA GLU A 399 -5.68 15.35 42.39
C GLU A 399 -6.39 14.59 41.25
N ASN A 400 -7.57 14.06 41.57
CA ASN A 400 -8.55 13.48 40.65
C ASN A 400 -9.53 14.55 40.18
N VAL A 401 -9.83 14.61 38.88
CA VAL A 401 -11.11 15.18 38.39
C VAL A 401 -11.73 14.28 37.32
N LYS A 402 -12.84 13.64 37.68
CA LYS A 402 -13.86 13.14 36.76
C LYS A 402 -14.75 14.32 36.37
N LEU A 403 -14.94 14.59 35.07
CA LEU A 403 -16.15 15.26 34.57
C LEU A 403 -16.64 14.60 33.28
N ASP A 404 -17.88 14.14 33.38
CA ASP A 404 -18.82 13.67 32.38
C ASP A 404 -19.13 14.76 31.33
N TYR A 405 -19.26 14.41 30.04
CA TYR A 405 -20.08 15.20 29.10
C TYR A 405 -20.45 14.38 27.85
N SER A 406 -21.60 13.71 27.93
CA SER A 406 -22.48 13.56 26.77
C SER A 406 -22.94 14.94 26.27
N ARG A 407 -22.55 15.36 25.06
CA ARG A 407 -23.32 16.25 24.18
C ARG A 407 -22.71 16.29 22.77
N ARG A 408 -23.42 15.74 21.78
CA ARG A 408 -23.15 15.98 20.36
C ARG A 408 -23.58 17.41 19.97
N PRO A 409 -22.81 18.17 19.19
CA PRO A 409 -23.32 19.35 18.50
C PRO A 409 -24.21 18.94 17.32
N ARG A 410 -25.35 19.62 17.18
CA ARG A 410 -26.25 19.52 16.02
C ARG A 410 -25.75 20.47 14.92
N ALA A 411 -25.72 20.02 13.67
CA ALA A 411 -25.30 20.83 12.52
C ALA A 411 -26.23 22.03 12.29
N PRO A 412 -25.73 23.17 11.77
CA PRO A 412 -26.55 24.34 11.48
C PRO A 412 -27.42 24.13 10.23
N THR A 413 -28.63 24.70 10.27
CA THR A 413 -29.62 24.69 9.19
C THR A 413 -29.16 25.56 8.00
N PRO A 414 -29.35 25.15 6.74
CA PRO A 414 -28.98 25.97 5.58
C PRO A 414 -29.90 27.19 5.42
N PRO A 415 -29.40 28.31 4.84
CA PRO A 415 -30.18 29.52 4.64
C PRO A 415 -31.31 29.32 3.62
N GLN A 416 -32.48 29.88 3.93
CA GLN A 416 -33.65 29.90 3.06
C GLN A 416 -33.42 30.90 1.92
N VAL A 417 -33.54 30.44 0.68
CA VAL A 417 -33.57 31.29 -0.53
C VAL A 417 -34.96 31.90 -0.64
N SER A 418 -35.06 33.23 -0.54
CA SER A 418 -36.29 33.97 -0.82
C SER A 418 -36.51 34.06 -2.33
N ASN A 419 -37.65 33.54 -2.81
CA ASN A 419 -38.07 33.74 -4.19
C ASN A 419 -38.50 35.21 -4.42
N PRO A 420 -38.13 35.84 -5.55
CA PRO A 420 -38.64 37.17 -5.90
C PRO A 420 -40.13 37.12 -6.31
N PRO A 421 -40.87 38.22 -6.12
CA PRO A 421 -42.32 38.26 -6.36
C PRO A 421 -42.66 38.21 -7.86
N PRO A 422 -43.89 37.76 -8.22
CA PRO A 422 -44.29 37.60 -9.61
C PRO A 422 -44.52 38.96 -10.26
N VAL A 423 -43.93 39.16 -11.44
CA VAL A 423 -44.22 40.28 -12.34
C VAL A 423 -45.66 40.11 -12.84
N ARG A 424 -46.53 41.09 -12.55
CA ARG A 424 -47.87 41.19 -13.14
C ARG A 424 -47.75 41.60 -14.61
N ARG A 425 -48.64 41.00 -15.41
CA ARG A 425 -48.84 41.12 -16.87
C ARG A 425 -48.51 42.46 -17.49
#